data_AF-A0A9R1AF26-F1
#
_entry.id   AF-A0A9R1AF26-F1
#
_cell.length_a   1.000
_cell.length_b   1.000
_cell.length_c   1.000
_cell.angle_alpha   90.00
_cell.angle_beta   90.00
_cell.angle_gamma   90.00
#
_symmetry.space_group_name_H-M   'P 1'
#
loop_
_entity.id
_entity.type
_entity.pdbx_description
1 polymer ?
#
loop_
_entity_poly.entity_id
_entity_poly.type
_entity_poly.pdbx_seq_one_letter_code
_entity_poly.pdbx_strand_id
1 'polypeptide(L)'
;MAFMRSPSSSMALALLPLLVAAAFFIPSMASSASRTLDHGLDGEALLMLGRFHGWMAAHGRSYATVEEKLRRFEVYQSNMEFIEAANRDSRMSYRLGETPFTDLTHDEFMAMYSSNNESSWESEEMTVITTRAGPVHEGTAAIEEPPRHTNTNLTAVLPASVDWREKGVVTAAKNQGPTCSSCWAFTSVATMESAQAISTGRSPPVLSEQQLVDCSTKYGCGGGWMDNAFKWVIQNGGITTEAAYPYTGNAGICQTAKPVAVKLSSYKKVSPPGNEAALMEAVAQQPVAVSFDYSDPCFQHYIGGVYNAGCSRSGVYTKGACKTAQNHAMALVGYGTKPDGTKY
;
A
#
# COMPACT_ATOMS: atom_id res chain seq x y z
N MET A 1 6.10 -60.80 -70.20
CA MET A 1 5.16 -61.87 -69.76
C MET A 1 3.99 -61.16 -69.10
N ALA A 2 2.84 -60.88 -69.73
CA ALA A 2 1.81 -61.80 -70.26
C ALA A 2 1.47 -62.88 -69.20
N PHE A 3 0.29 -63.03 -68.61
CA PHE A 3 -1.13 -62.97 -69.01
C PHE A 3 -1.97 -62.75 -67.71
N MET A 4 -3.01 -61.92 -67.58
CA MET A 4 -4.39 -62.00 -68.11
C MET A 4 -5.10 -63.36 -67.90
N ARG A 5 -6.06 -63.45 -66.95
CA ARG A 5 -7.48 -63.84 -67.18
C ARG A 5 -8.25 -64.18 -65.88
N SER A 6 -9.43 -63.57 -65.79
CA SER A 6 -10.64 -63.88 -64.99
C SER A 6 -11.38 -65.13 -65.55
N PRO A 7 -12.69 -65.43 -65.32
CA PRO A 7 -13.74 -64.94 -64.38
C PRO A 7 -14.70 -66.07 -63.83
N SER A 8 -15.77 -65.62 -63.15
CA SER A 8 -17.21 -66.04 -63.26
C SER A 8 -17.75 -67.32 -62.60
N SER A 9 -18.76 -67.14 -61.74
CA SER A 9 -20.21 -67.47 -61.95
C SER A 9 -20.92 -67.49 -60.58
N SER A 10 -21.92 -66.65 -60.27
CA SER A 10 -23.28 -66.49 -60.81
C SER A 10 -24.26 -67.61 -60.41
N MET A 11 -25.19 -67.31 -59.50
CA MET A 11 -26.60 -67.76 -59.40
C MET A 11 -27.16 -67.22 -58.05
N ALA A 12 -28.22 -66.39 -57.90
CA ALA A 12 -29.49 -66.12 -58.57
C ALA A 12 -30.69 -66.60 -57.71
N LEU A 13 -31.60 -65.65 -57.41
CA LEU A 13 -33.00 -65.78 -56.93
C LEU A 13 -33.24 -66.34 -55.51
N ALA A 14 -34.24 -65.95 -54.73
CA ALA A 14 -35.27 -64.89 -54.74
C ALA A 14 -36.03 -64.99 -53.40
N LEU A 15 -36.62 -63.90 -52.89
CA LEU A 15 -38.00 -63.84 -52.36
C LEU A 15 -38.30 -62.43 -51.79
N LEU A 16 -39.52 -61.96 -52.10
CA LEU A 16 -40.13 -60.64 -51.93
C LEU A 16 -40.72 -60.43 -50.50
N PRO A 17 -41.34 -59.26 -50.16
CA PRO A 17 -41.09 -58.50 -48.93
C PRO A 17 -42.21 -58.65 -47.89
N LEU A 18 -41.92 -58.28 -46.64
CA LEU A 18 -42.93 -58.01 -45.62
C LEU A 18 -42.67 -56.65 -44.98
N LEU A 19 -43.53 -55.70 -45.37
CA LEU A 19 -43.73 -54.41 -44.72
C LEU A 19 -44.19 -54.61 -43.28
N VAL A 20 -43.39 -54.20 -42.31
CA VAL A 20 -43.88 -53.79 -40.99
C VAL A 20 -43.14 -52.52 -40.59
N ALA A 21 -43.85 -51.41 -40.64
CA ALA A 21 -43.43 -50.16 -40.02
C ALA A 21 -43.52 -50.32 -38.50
N ALA A 22 -42.39 -50.19 -37.81
CA ALA A 22 -42.35 -49.96 -36.37
C ALA A 22 -41.32 -48.86 -36.11
N ALA A 23 -41.84 -47.67 -35.80
CA ALA A 23 -41.06 -46.53 -35.38
C ALA A 23 -40.38 -46.84 -34.05
N PHE A 24 -39.05 -46.94 -34.06
CA PHE A 24 -38.23 -46.90 -32.86
C PHE A 24 -37.35 -45.65 -32.92
N PHE A 25 -37.55 -44.79 -31.93
CA PHE A 25 -36.71 -43.65 -31.60
C PHE A 25 -35.25 -44.10 -31.42
N ILE A 26 -34.37 -43.61 -32.29
CA ILE A 26 -32.92 -43.64 -32.07
C ILE A 26 -32.55 -42.26 -31.54
N PRO A 27 -31.94 -42.12 -30.35
CA PRO A 27 -31.32 -40.86 -29.96
C PRO A 27 -30.06 -40.69 -30.81
N SER A 28 -30.13 -39.80 -31.80
CA SER A 28 -28.97 -39.39 -32.58
C SER A 28 -28.07 -38.54 -31.69
N MET A 29 -26.94 -39.12 -31.30
CA MET A 29 -25.74 -38.37 -30.91
C MET A 29 -25.22 -37.66 -32.17
N ALA A 30 -25.73 -36.47 -32.44
CA ALA A 30 -25.20 -35.57 -33.44
C ALA A 30 -24.81 -34.26 -32.75
N SER A 31 -23.50 -34.16 -32.50
CA SER A 31 -22.67 -32.95 -32.53
C SER A 31 -23.40 -31.62 -32.31
N SER A 32 -23.34 -31.11 -31.08
CA SER A 32 -23.64 -29.72 -30.74
C SER A 32 -22.51 -28.80 -31.21
N ALA A 33 -22.31 -28.71 -32.53
CA ALA A 33 -21.50 -27.68 -33.17
C ALA A 33 -22.40 -26.62 -33.79
N SER A 34 -23.12 -25.91 -32.93
CA SER A 34 -23.61 -24.55 -33.21
C SER A 34 -24.06 -23.94 -31.88
N ARG A 35 -23.10 -23.54 -31.05
CA ARG A 35 -23.37 -22.50 -30.04
C ARG A 35 -23.19 -21.19 -30.77
N THR A 36 -24.33 -20.65 -31.19
CA THR A 36 -24.51 -19.24 -31.52
C THR A 36 -23.74 -18.35 -30.55
N LEU A 37 -22.92 -17.46 -31.11
CA LEU A 37 -22.46 -16.22 -30.48
C LEU A 37 -23.69 -15.37 -30.16
N ASP A 38 -24.37 -15.69 -29.06
CA ASP A 38 -25.41 -14.86 -28.45
C ASP A 38 -25.44 -15.15 -26.95
N HIS A 39 -24.38 -14.74 -26.27
CA HIS A 39 -24.47 -14.37 -24.86
C HIS A 39 -24.11 -12.89 -24.82
N GLY A 40 -25.13 -12.04 -24.94
CA GLY A 40 -25.01 -10.68 -24.43
C GLY A 40 -24.43 -10.74 -23.01
N LEU A 41 -23.49 -9.83 -22.71
CA LEU A 41 -22.91 -9.68 -21.39
C LEU A 41 -24.03 -9.82 -20.35
N ASP A 42 -23.86 -10.74 -19.40
CA ASP A 42 -24.84 -10.91 -18.33
C ASP A 42 -25.06 -9.55 -17.61
N GLY A 43 -26.25 -9.36 -17.04
CA GLY A 43 -26.62 -8.08 -16.44
C GLY A 43 -25.64 -7.63 -15.35
N GLU A 44 -24.99 -8.57 -14.67
CA GLU A 44 -23.99 -8.32 -13.63
C GLU A 44 -22.67 -7.79 -14.23
N ALA A 45 -22.19 -8.37 -15.33
CA ALA A 45 -21.00 -7.91 -16.04
C ALA A 45 -21.20 -6.51 -16.62
N LEU A 46 -22.40 -6.19 -17.12
CA LEU A 46 -22.72 -4.82 -17.57
C LEU A 46 -22.70 -3.81 -16.42
N LEU A 47 -23.22 -4.19 -15.25
CA LEU A 47 -23.17 -3.35 -14.05
C LEU A 47 -21.73 -3.15 -13.56
N MET A 48 -20.90 -4.20 -13.54
CA MET A 48 -19.48 -4.08 -13.20
C MET A 48 -18.70 -3.23 -14.18
N LEU A 49 -18.96 -3.37 -15.48
CA LEU A 49 -18.33 -2.51 -16.48
C LEU A 49 -18.71 -1.03 -16.28
N GLY A 50 -19.97 -0.76 -15.96
CA GLY A 50 -20.44 0.58 -15.60
C GLY A 50 -19.74 1.13 -14.35
N ARG A 51 -19.62 0.31 -13.31
CA ARG A 51 -18.91 0.67 -12.07
C ARG A 51 -17.43 0.96 -12.33
N PHE A 52 -16.74 0.11 -13.11
CA PHE A 52 -15.36 0.30 -13.50
C PHE A 52 -15.14 1.62 -14.26
N HIS A 53 -16.01 1.95 -15.21
CA HIS A 53 -15.94 3.24 -15.91
C HIS A 53 -16.16 4.43 -14.97
N GLY A 54 -17.09 4.32 -14.02
CA GLY A 54 -17.29 5.34 -12.98
C GLY A 54 -16.06 5.52 -12.10
N TRP A 55 -15.46 4.41 -11.65
CA TRP A 55 -14.22 4.39 -10.89
C TRP A 55 -13.06 5.00 -11.68
N MET A 56 -12.91 4.66 -12.96
CA MET A 56 -11.88 5.23 -13.83
C MET A 56 -12.01 6.76 -13.92
N ALA A 57 -13.24 7.26 -14.12
CA ALA A 57 -13.50 8.68 -14.19
C ALA A 57 -13.19 9.39 -12.86
N ALA A 58 -13.58 8.80 -11.72
CA ALA A 58 -13.33 9.36 -10.39
C ALA A 58 -11.84 9.43 -10.04
N HIS A 59 -11.02 8.51 -10.57
CA HIS A 59 -9.59 8.43 -10.29
C HIS A 59 -8.69 8.89 -11.44
N GLY A 60 -9.27 9.48 -12.49
CA GLY A 60 -8.51 9.96 -13.67
C GLY A 60 -7.74 8.85 -14.40
N ARG A 61 -8.27 7.61 -14.40
CA ARG A 61 -7.60 6.45 -14.99
C ARG A 61 -7.86 6.35 -16.49
N SER A 62 -6.80 6.05 -17.23
CA SER A 62 -6.82 5.74 -18.65
C SER A 62 -5.76 4.67 -18.96
N TYR A 63 -5.95 3.94 -20.05
CA TYR A 63 -5.06 2.84 -20.44
C TYR A 63 -4.64 3.00 -21.89
N ALA A 64 -3.38 2.66 -22.18
CA ALA A 64 -2.78 2.87 -23.49
C ALA A 64 -3.41 1.97 -24.58
N THR A 65 -3.86 0.78 -24.21
CA THR A 65 -4.44 -0.21 -25.13
C THR A 65 -5.75 -0.78 -24.60
N VAL A 66 -6.55 -1.33 -25.51
CA VAL A 66 -7.80 -2.02 -25.16
C VAL A 66 -7.50 -3.28 -24.35
N GLU A 67 -6.44 -4.00 -24.69
CA GLU A 67 -6.00 -5.21 -24.00
C GLU A 67 -5.64 -4.91 -22.54
N GLU A 68 -4.92 -3.81 -22.28
CA GLU A 68 -4.61 -3.39 -20.91
C GLU A 68 -5.87 -2.95 -20.17
N LYS A 69 -6.78 -2.22 -20.82
CA LYS A 69 -8.06 -1.85 -20.21
C LYS A 69 -8.89 -3.08 -19.82
N LEU A 70 -8.93 -4.10 -20.67
CA LEU A 70 -9.64 -5.36 -20.39
C LEU A 70 -8.99 -6.11 -19.22
N ARG A 71 -7.66 -6.24 -19.20
CA ARG A 71 -6.93 -6.82 -18.07
C ARG A 71 -7.21 -6.07 -16.77
N ARG A 72 -7.21 -4.74 -16.79
CA ARG A 72 -7.47 -3.90 -15.62
C ARG A 72 -8.92 -4.00 -15.15
N PHE A 73 -9.86 -4.19 -16.07
CA PHE A 73 -11.24 -4.51 -15.73
C PHE A 73 -11.37 -5.86 -15.01
N GLU A 74 -10.70 -6.91 -15.48
CA GLU A 74 -10.69 -8.23 -14.81
C GLU A 74 -10.10 -8.15 -13.39
N VAL A 75 -8.98 -7.43 -13.23
CA VAL A 75 -8.36 -7.20 -11.91
C VAL A 75 -9.29 -6.40 -11.00
N TYR A 76 -9.90 -5.33 -11.52
CA TYR A 76 -10.87 -4.54 -10.79
C TYR A 76 -12.06 -5.38 -10.31
N GLN A 77 -12.63 -6.22 -11.18
CA GLN A 77 -13.71 -7.14 -10.83
C GLN A 77 -13.31 -8.09 -9.70
N SER A 78 -12.14 -8.74 -9.82
CA SER A 78 -11.63 -9.63 -8.78
C SER A 78 -11.42 -8.92 -7.44
N ASN A 79 -10.88 -7.70 -7.46
CA ASN A 79 -10.72 -6.89 -6.24
C ASN A 79 -12.07 -6.45 -5.67
N MET A 80 -13.09 -6.20 -6.50
CA MET A 80 -14.43 -5.90 -6.00
C MET A 80 -15.07 -7.09 -5.30
N GLU A 81 -14.95 -8.29 -5.86
CA GLU A 81 -15.40 -9.52 -5.21
C GLU A 81 -14.69 -9.74 -3.86
N PHE A 82 -13.38 -9.49 -3.82
CA PHE A 82 -12.58 -9.52 -2.59
C PHE A 82 -13.09 -8.53 -1.55
N ILE A 83 -13.30 -7.26 -1.94
CA ILE A 83 -13.81 -6.19 -1.07
C ILE A 83 -15.18 -6.58 -0.49
N GLU A 84 -16.08 -7.10 -1.32
CA GLU A 84 -17.42 -7.49 -0.90
C GLU A 84 -17.41 -8.72 0.00
N ALA A 85 -16.57 -9.72 -0.29
CA ALA A 85 -16.41 -10.89 0.54
C ALA A 85 -15.89 -10.53 1.94
N ALA A 86 -14.86 -9.68 2.01
CA ALA A 86 -14.31 -9.19 3.27
C ALA A 86 -15.38 -8.42 4.07
N ASN A 87 -16.07 -7.45 3.44
CA ASN A 87 -17.09 -6.65 4.11
C ASN A 87 -18.33 -7.46 4.58
N ARG A 88 -18.57 -8.67 4.05
CA ARG A 88 -19.61 -9.59 4.55
C ARG A 88 -19.21 -10.30 5.84
N ASP A 89 -17.93 -10.32 6.19
CA ASP A 89 -17.44 -10.96 7.41
C ASP A 89 -17.65 -10.05 8.63
N SER A 90 -18.56 -10.45 9.51
CA SER A 90 -18.92 -9.70 10.72
C SER A 90 -17.78 -9.56 11.73
N ARG A 91 -16.66 -10.28 11.53
CA ARG A 91 -15.46 -10.21 12.38
C ARG A 91 -14.56 -9.02 12.03
N MET A 92 -14.76 -8.36 10.89
CA MET A 92 -13.94 -7.21 10.49
C MET A 92 -14.23 -5.96 11.33
N SER A 93 -13.19 -5.36 11.90
CA SER A 93 -13.24 -4.07 12.63
C SER A 93 -13.06 -2.84 11.74
N TYR A 94 -12.84 -3.07 10.45
CA TYR A 94 -12.62 -2.05 9.42
C TYR A 94 -13.43 -2.35 8.15
N ARG A 95 -13.42 -1.41 7.22
CA ARG A 95 -14.15 -1.49 5.95
C ARG A 95 -13.19 -1.36 4.79
N LEU A 96 -13.44 -2.20 3.79
CA LEU A 96 -12.78 -2.10 2.50
C LEU A 96 -13.65 -1.37 1.50
N GLY A 97 -13.01 -0.76 0.50
CA GLY A 97 -13.69 -0.10 -0.58
C GLY A 97 -12.77 0.18 -1.75
N GLU A 98 -13.33 0.85 -2.75
CA GLU A 98 -12.58 1.28 -3.92
C GLU A 98 -11.54 2.33 -3.53
N THR A 99 -10.31 2.12 -3.97
CA THR A 99 -9.18 3.04 -3.79
C THR A 99 -8.59 3.35 -5.16
N PRO A 100 -7.65 4.32 -5.26
CA PRO A 100 -6.93 4.53 -6.51
C PRO A 100 -6.17 3.28 -7.01
N PHE A 101 -6.00 2.26 -6.17
CA PHE A 101 -5.22 1.05 -6.47
C PHE A 101 -6.10 -0.16 -6.82
N THR A 102 -7.42 0.01 -6.97
CA THR A 102 -8.36 -1.12 -7.18
C THR A 102 -8.18 -1.84 -8.51
N ASP A 103 -7.51 -1.27 -9.50
CA ASP A 103 -7.15 -1.96 -10.76
C ASP A 103 -5.79 -2.65 -10.72
N LEU A 104 -5.11 -2.68 -9.57
CA LEU A 104 -3.84 -3.37 -9.37
C LEU A 104 -4.06 -4.69 -8.64
N THR A 105 -3.40 -5.74 -9.09
CA THR A 105 -3.27 -6.95 -8.26
C THR A 105 -2.46 -6.61 -7.01
N HIS A 106 -2.63 -7.37 -5.94
CA HIS A 106 -1.83 -7.15 -4.73
C HIS A 106 -0.32 -7.25 -5.00
N ASP A 107 0.10 -8.17 -5.87
CA ASP A 107 1.51 -8.32 -6.25
C ASP A 107 2.03 -7.10 -7.05
N GLU A 108 1.23 -6.53 -7.94
CA GLU A 108 1.56 -5.26 -8.63
C GLU A 108 1.62 -4.09 -7.64
N PHE A 109 0.66 -4.00 -6.72
CA PHE A 109 0.63 -2.96 -5.68
C PHE A 109 1.89 -3.03 -4.79
N MET A 110 2.26 -4.23 -4.34
CA MET A 110 3.50 -4.41 -3.56
C MET A 110 4.73 -4.08 -4.41
N ALA A 111 4.80 -4.54 -5.66
CA ALA A 111 5.95 -4.26 -6.52
C ALA A 111 6.15 -2.76 -6.83
N MET A 112 5.06 -1.99 -6.92
CA MET A 112 5.11 -0.56 -7.24
C MET A 112 5.30 0.32 -5.99
N TYR A 113 4.68 -0.02 -4.86
CA TYR A 113 4.63 0.88 -3.70
C TYR A 113 5.50 0.44 -2.52
N SER A 114 6.11 -0.76 -2.58
CA SER A 114 6.96 -1.28 -1.50
C SER A 114 8.39 -0.77 -1.61
N SER A 115 9.05 -0.67 -0.45
CA SER A 115 10.51 -0.57 -0.42
C SER A 115 11.13 -1.88 -0.88
N ASN A 116 11.34 -2.01 -2.19
CA ASN A 116 11.92 -3.19 -2.81
C ASN A 116 13.43 -3.28 -2.52
N ASN A 117 13.83 -3.61 -1.28
CA ASN A 117 15.13 -4.25 -1.05
C ASN A 117 15.24 -4.95 0.32
N GLU A 118 14.68 -6.15 0.44
CA GLU A 118 14.79 -6.97 1.65
C GLU A 118 16.15 -7.72 1.79
N SER A 119 17.10 -7.60 0.85
CA SER A 119 18.18 -8.62 0.76
C SER A 119 19.64 -8.17 0.82
N SER A 120 20.00 -6.94 1.21
CA SER A 120 21.44 -6.63 1.41
C SER A 120 21.79 -5.54 2.41
N TRP A 121 20.96 -5.29 3.41
CA TRP A 121 21.15 -4.15 4.30
C TRP A 121 21.38 -4.65 5.71
N GLU A 122 22.56 -4.34 6.25
CA GLU A 122 22.87 -4.63 7.64
C GLU A 122 21.75 -4.09 8.52
N SER A 123 21.25 -4.99 9.37
CA SER A 123 20.12 -4.79 10.25
C SER A 123 20.39 -3.66 11.24
N GLU A 124 19.94 -2.45 10.91
CA GLU A 124 19.69 -1.42 11.91
C GLU A 124 18.23 -1.58 12.35
N GLU A 125 18.06 -2.12 13.56
CA GLU A 125 16.78 -2.57 14.14
C GLU A 125 15.65 -1.53 14.08
N MET A 126 14.42 -2.04 14.02
CA MET A 126 13.13 -1.35 14.17
C MET A 126 13.24 0.04 14.81
N THR A 127 12.86 1.08 14.06
CA THR A 127 12.96 2.45 14.55
C THR A 127 11.59 3.13 14.66
N VAL A 128 11.26 3.52 15.88
CA VAL A 128 10.26 4.54 16.16
C VAL A 128 11.05 5.78 16.57
N ILE A 129 10.90 6.90 15.87
CA ILE A 129 11.80 8.05 16.07
C ILE A 129 11.01 9.34 16.27
N THR A 130 11.35 10.04 17.35
CA THR A 130 10.93 11.40 17.67
C THR A 130 11.99 12.40 17.22
N THR A 131 11.58 13.63 16.89
CA THR A 131 12.46 14.69 16.35
C THR A 131 12.30 15.99 17.14
N ARG A 132 13.38 16.63 17.57
CA ARG A 132 13.29 17.93 18.25
C ARG A 132 13.78 19.05 17.34
N ALA A 133 12.88 19.97 16.98
CA ALA A 133 13.23 21.26 16.38
C ALA A 133 13.51 22.30 17.49
N GLY A 134 14.51 23.16 17.33
CA GLY A 134 14.83 24.18 18.33
C GLY A 134 15.81 25.27 17.88
N PRO A 135 15.93 26.40 18.61
CA PRO A 135 16.89 27.47 18.33
C PRO A 135 18.33 27.01 18.58
N VAL A 136 19.28 27.53 17.79
CA VAL A 136 20.72 27.30 17.98
C VAL A 136 21.20 28.09 19.19
N HIS A 137 21.62 27.41 20.25
CA HIS A 137 22.69 27.93 21.09
C HIS A 137 24.01 27.37 20.54
N GLU A 138 24.99 28.24 20.31
CA GLU A 138 26.36 27.83 19.98
C GLU A 138 26.88 26.91 21.10
N GLY A 139 26.88 25.61 20.82
CA GLY A 139 27.27 24.58 21.77
C GLY A 139 27.46 23.28 21.01
N THR A 140 28.65 22.71 21.16
CA THR A 140 29.15 21.50 20.48
C THR A 140 28.12 20.37 20.40
N ALA A 141 28.00 19.76 19.21
CA ALA A 141 27.24 18.53 18.99
C ALA A 141 27.76 17.42 19.91
N ALA A 142 27.08 17.21 21.03
CA ALA A 142 27.27 16.04 21.88
C ALA A 142 26.15 15.04 21.59
N ILE A 143 26.54 13.86 21.11
CA ILE A 143 25.72 12.66 21.25
C ILE A 143 25.78 12.33 22.74
N GLU A 144 24.87 12.89 23.55
CA GLU A 144 24.78 12.51 24.95
C GLU A 144 24.23 11.08 25.06
N GLU A 145 25.05 10.17 25.60
CA GLU A 145 24.57 8.89 26.11
C GLU A 145 23.50 9.13 27.19
N PRO A 146 22.48 8.27 27.29
CA PRO A 146 21.37 8.49 28.20
C PRO A 146 21.83 8.50 29.67
N PRO A 147 21.32 9.42 30.51
CA PRO A 147 21.41 9.27 31.95
C PRO A 147 20.73 7.94 32.32
N ARG A 148 21.42 7.12 33.13
CA ARG A 148 20.82 5.93 33.77
C ARG A 148 19.46 6.30 34.35
N HIS A 149 18.44 5.52 33.97
CA HIS A 149 17.09 5.57 34.51
C HIS A 149 17.14 5.74 36.04
N THR A 150 16.86 6.95 36.50
CA THR A 150 16.31 7.15 37.83
C THR A 150 14.80 7.17 37.62
N ASN A 151 14.10 6.35 38.40
CA ASN A 151 12.65 6.21 38.38
C ASN A 151 11.98 7.60 38.44
N THR A 152 11.64 8.16 37.30
CA THR A 152 10.79 9.34 37.22
C THR A 152 9.36 8.90 37.48
N ASN A 153 8.84 9.33 38.63
CA ASN A 153 7.45 9.22 39.07
C ASN A 153 6.45 9.27 37.90
N LEU A 154 5.74 8.16 37.65
CA LEU A 154 4.49 8.11 36.87
C LEU A 154 3.44 9.03 37.53
N THR A 155 3.42 10.31 37.16
CA THR A 155 2.39 11.25 37.61
C THR A 155 1.85 12.18 36.50
N ALA A 156 2.36 12.09 35.27
CA ALA A 156 1.72 12.73 34.12
C ALA A 156 0.67 11.78 33.54
N VAL A 157 -0.60 12.02 33.86
CA VAL A 157 -1.71 11.36 33.17
C VAL A 157 -1.70 11.86 31.72
N LEU A 158 -1.38 10.98 30.77
CA LEU A 158 -1.45 11.30 29.34
C LEU A 158 -2.90 11.65 28.94
N PRO A 159 -3.11 12.51 27.94
CA PRO A 159 -4.43 12.69 27.35
C PRO A 159 -4.99 11.36 26.87
N ALA A 160 -6.29 11.12 27.03
CA ALA A 160 -6.96 9.90 26.58
C ALA A 160 -6.95 9.75 25.04
N SER A 161 -6.88 10.88 24.33
CA SER A 161 -6.74 10.94 22.88
C SER A 161 -5.91 12.15 22.47
N VAL A 162 -5.16 12.01 21.40
CA VAL A 162 -4.37 13.08 20.78
C VAL A 162 -4.63 13.03 19.28
N ASP A 163 -4.90 14.18 18.68
CA ASP A 163 -4.93 14.36 17.23
C ASP A 163 -4.20 15.65 16.87
N TRP A 164 -2.98 15.52 16.33
CA TRP A 164 -2.18 16.67 15.93
C TRP A 164 -2.75 17.42 14.73
N ARG A 165 -3.66 16.81 13.95
CA ARG A 165 -4.35 17.47 12.85
C ARG A 165 -5.26 18.57 13.37
N GLU A 166 -5.94 18.34 14.50
CA GLU A 166 -6.79 19.34 15.16
C GLU A 166 -5.99 20.54 15.70
N LYS A 167 -4.68 20.37 15.91
CA LYS A 167 -3.76 21.45 16.31
C LYS A 167 -3.23 22.24 15.12
N GLY A 168 -3.56 21.84 13.88
CA GLY A 168 -3.10 22.52 12.67
C GLY A 168 -1.60 22.41 12.41
N VAL A 169 -0.94 21.40 12.99
CA VAL A 169 0.52 21.19 12.85
C VAL A 169 0.89 20.08 11.86
N VAL A 170 -0.11 19.40 11.28
CA VAL A 170 0.08 18.32 10.30
C VAL A 170 -0.27 18.86 8.91
N THR A 171 0.63 18.70 7.95
CA THR A 171 0.42 19.08 6.55
C THR A 171 -0.54 18.11 5.84
N ALA A 172 -1.00 18.47 4.64
CA ALA A 172 -1.85 17.60 3.84
C ALA A 172 -1.12 16.30 3.47
N ALA A 173 -1.87 15.20 3.36
CA ALA A 173 -1.33 13.94 2.87
C ALA A 173 -0.72 14.12 1.47
N LYS A 174 0.47 13.55 1.27
CA LYS A 174 1.22 13.61 0.01
C LYS A 174 1.26 12.22 -0.66
N ASN A 175 1.71 12.16 -1.91
CA ASN A 175 1.81 10.92 -2.68
C ASN A 175 3.24 10.70 -3.15
N GLN A 176 3.89 9.63 -2.66
CA GLN A 176 5.25 9.24 -3.08
C GLN A 176 5.32 8.65 -4.49
N GLY A 177 4.18 8.27 -5.07
CA GLY A 177 4.11 7.64 -6.38
C GLY A 177 4.61 6.17 -6.39
N PRO A 178 4.49 5.52 -7.57
CA PRO A 178 4.71 4.08 -7.72
C PRO A 178 6.13 3.65 -8.11
N THR A 179 7.07 4.58 -8.25
CA THR A 179 8.42 4.29 -8.80
C THR A 179 9.55 4.54 -7.82
N CYS A 180 9.24 5.15 -6.66
CA CYS A 180 10.25 5.56 -5.71
C CYS A 180 9.88 5.10 -4.30
N SER A 181 10.73 4.24 -3.73
CA SER A 181 10.63 3.76 -2.35
C SER A 181 11.08 4.83 -1.36
N SER A 182 10.33 5.94 -1.30
CA SER A 182 10.69 7.14 -0.56
C SER A 182 9.82 7.39 0.68
N CYS A 183 9.02 6.42 1.12
CA CYS A 183 8.20 6.50 2.33
C CYS A 183 8.98 7.00 3.55
N TRP A 184 10.25 6.62 3.68
CA TRP A 184 11.17 7.08 4.72
C TRP A 184 11.39 8.60 4.68
N ALA A 185 11.56 9.19 3.48
CA ALA A 185 11.74 10.62 3.29
C ALA A 185 10.44 11.37 3.60
N PHE A 186 9.30 10.89 3.10
CA PHE A 186 7.97 11.46 3.39
C PHE A 186 7.66 11.46 4.89
N THR A 187 7.93 10.34 5.57
CA THR A 187 7.71 10.21 7.01
C THR A 187 8.62 11.13 7.82
N SER A 188 9.90 11.20 7.44
CA SER A 188 10.85 12.13 8.07
C SER A 188 10.43 13.58 7.87
N VAL A 189 10.01 13.97 6.66
CA VAL A 189 9.52 15.31 6.38
C VAL A 189 8.28 15.63 7.21
N ALA A 190 7.24 14.79 7.17
CA ALA A 190 5.99 15.05 7.89
C ALA A 190 6.20 15.25 9.40
N THR A 191 7.10 14.48 10.00
CA THR A 191 7.44 14.60 11.43
C THR A 191 8.27 15.83 11.74
N MET A 192 9.20 16.24 10.85
CA MET A 192 9.95 17.50 10.97
C MET A 192 9.07 18.74 10.77
N GLU A 193 8.15 18.73 9.80
CA GLU A 193 7.18 19.81 9.57
C GLU A 193 6.35 20.06 10.83
N SER A 194 5.85 18.97 11.42
CA SER A 194 5.07 19.02 12.66
C SER A 194 5.89 19.49 13.85
N ALA A 195 7.10 18.95 14.04
CA ALA A 195 7.99 19.36 15.13
C ALA A 195 8.35 20.86 15.05
N GLN A 196 8.57 21.38 13.84
CA GLN A 196 8.82 22.81 13.61
C GLN A 196 7.60 23.66 13.95
N ALA A 197 6.39 23.25 13.53
CA ALA A 197 5.16 23.96 13.84
C ALA A 197 4.91 24.03 15.35
N ILE A 198 5.06 22.89 16.05
CA ILE A 198 4.92 22.78 17.50
C ILE A 198 5.94 23.67 18.22
N SER A 199 7.20 23.62 17.82
CA SER A 199 8.29 24.39 18.45
C SER A 199 8.12 25.90 18.29
N THR A 200 7.63 26.35 17.13
CA THR A 200 7.56 27.78 16.80
C THR A 200 6.19 28.41 17.03
N GLY A 201 5.13 27.61 17.22
CA GLY A 201 3.75 28.09 17.27
C GLY A 201 3.26 28.66 15.94
N ARG A 202 3.90 28.30 14.82
CA ARG A 202 3.54 28.74 13.45
C ARG A 202 2.99 27.58 12.64
N SER A 203 2.41 27.89 11.48
CA SER A 203 1.99 26.87 10.52
C SER A 203 3.16 25.96 10.12
N PRO A 204 2.91 24.65 9.90
CA PRO A 204 3.94 23.74 9.45
C PRO A 204 4.50 24.19 8.09
N PRO A 205 5.83 24.25 7.93
CA PRO A 205 6.42 24.46 6.62
C PRO A 205 6.11 23.27 5.71
N VAL A 206 6.22 23.47 4.39
CA VAL A 206 6.21 22.36 3.43
C VAL A 206 7.64 22.09 3.00
N LEU A 207 8.24 21.01 3.54
CA LEU A 207 9.63 20.65 3.33
C LEU A 207 9.80 19.67 2.16
N SER A 208 11.02 19.59 1.63
CA SER A 208 11.33 18.78 0.45
C SER A 208 11.70 17.34 0.82
N GLU A 209 10.87 16.39 0.43
CA GLU A 209 11.23 14.97 0.43
C GLU A 209 12.35 14.68 -0.56
N GLN A 210 12.36 15.36 -1.71
CA GLN A 210 13.34 15.13 -2.78
C GLN A 210 14.77 15.41 -2.33
N GLN A 211 14.96 16.45 -1.50
CA GLN A 211 16.29 16.74 -0.97
C GLN A 211 16.82 15.57 -0.14
N LEU A 212 15.97 14.91 0.66
CA LEU A 212 16.37 13.69 1.36
C LEU A 212 16.69 12.58 0.37
N VAL A 213 15.79 12.32 -0.58
CA VAL A 213 15.97 11.27 -1.62
C VAL A 213 17.31 11.40 -2.34
N ASP A 214 17.71 12.62 -2.71
CA ASP A 214 18.92 12.86 -3.50
C ASP A 214 20.18 12.95 -2.66
N CYS A 215 20.09 13.42 -1.40
CA CYS A 215 21.26 13.83 -0.62
C CYS A 215 21.55 13.00 0.62
N SER A 216 20.55 12.38 1.26
CA SER A 216 20.74 11.79 2.60
C SER A 216 21.21 10.33 2.58
N THR A 217 21.07 9.65 1.45
CA THR A 217 21.45 8.24 1.31
C THR A 217 21.79 7.94 -0.14
N LYS A 218 22.78 7.06 -0.38
CA LYS A 218 23.20 6.69 -1.75
C LYS A 218 22.13 5.90 -2.53
N TYR A 219 21.05 5.52 -1.87
CA TYR A 219 20.04 4.62 -2.40
C TYR A 219 18.76 5.35 -2.84
N GLY A 220 18.50 6.56 -2.34
CA GLY A 220 17.33 7.38 -2.69
C GLY A 220 16.02 6.59 -2.82
N CYS A 221 15.58 6.38 -4.06
CA CYS A 221 14.37 5.61 -4.40
C CYS A 221 14.46 4.09 -4.19
N GLY A 222 15.61 3.56 -3.80
CA GLY A 222 15.83 2.17 -3.40
C GLY A 222 15.52 1.90 -1.92
N GLY A 223 15.13 2.92 -1.15
CA GLY A 223 14.80 2.80 0.27
C GLY A 223 15.75 3.55 1.20
N GLY A 224 15.37 3.61 2.47
CA GLY A 224 16.10 4.34 3.50
C GLY A 224 15.40 4.25 4.85
N TRP A 225 16.05 4.80 5.87
CA TRP A 225 15.56 4.83 7.25
C TRP A 225 15.41 6.27 7.74
N MET A 226 14.40 6.50 8.58
CA MET A 226 14.07 7.85 9.05
C MET A 226 15.16 8.44 9.94
N ASP A 227 15.91 7.63 10.71
CA ASP A 227 17.04 8.09 11.52
C ASP A 227 18.19 8.61 10.67
N ASN A 228 18.51 7.92 9.58
CA ASN A 228 19.50 8.38 8.62
C ASN A 228 19.11 9.72 7.98
N ALA A 229 17.81 9.91 7.68
CA ALA A 229 17.30 11.20 7.22
C ALA A 229 17.50 12.30 8.27
N PHE A 230 17.09 12.07 9.53
CA PHE A 230 17.25 13.05 10.60
C PHE A 230 18.70 13.38 10.88
N LYS A 231 19.57 12.36 10.93
CA LYS A 231 21.01 12.51 11.08
C LYS A 231 21.59 13.37 9.96
N TRP A 232 21.19 13.11 8.72
CA TRP A 232 21.63 13.91 7.58
C TRP A 232 21.16 15.37 7.70
N VAL A 233 19.91 15.64 8.06
CA VAL A 233 19.41 17.02 8.22
C VAL A 233 20.21 17.79 9.27
N ILE A 234 20.56 17.15 10.39
CA ILE A 234 21.42 17.74 11.43
C ILE A 234 22.81 18.05 10.86
N GLN A 235 23.45 17.09 10.18
CA GLN A 235 24.80 17.23 9.64
C GLN A 235 24.89 18.21 8.46
N ASN A 236 23.86 18.26 7.61
CA ASN A 236 23.76 19.17 6.49
C ASN A 236 23.49 20.62 6.94
N GLY A 237 23.17 20.84 8.23
CA GLY A 237 22.82 22.15 8.76
C GLY A 237 21.39 22.59 8.41
N GLY A 238 20.53 21.65 8.01
CA GLY A 238 19.11 21.85 7.76
C GLY A 238 18.60 21.25 6.45
N ILE A 239 17.31 21.44 6.22
CA ILE A 239 16.55 20.98 5.05
C ILE A 239 15.81 22.17 4.41
N THR A 240 15.58 22.10 3.10
CA THR A 240 14.91 23.13 2.29
C THR A 240 13.41 22.88 2.14
N THR A 241 12.70 23.80 1.49
CA THR A 241 11.27 23.69 1.20
C THR A 241 11.01 22.89 -0.08
N GLU A 242 9.82 22.29 -0.18
CA GLU A 242 9.34 21.64 -1.41
C GLU A 242 9.40 22.60 -2.61
N ALA A 243 9.03 23.87 -2.42
CA ALA A 243 9.10 24.88 -3.49
C ALA A 243 10.54 25.12 -4.02
N ALA A 244 11.56 24.98 -3.16
CA ALA A 244 12.96 25.16 -3.55
C ALA A 244 13.59 23.89 -4.14
N TYR A 245 13.03 22.72 -3.83
CA TYR A 245 13.49 21.41 -4.31
C TYR A 245 12.30 20.46 -4.49
N PRO A 246 11.55 20.59 -5.60
CA PRO A 246 10.31 19.85 -5.81
C PRO A 246 10.50 18.34 -5.92
N TYR A 247 9.49 17.59 -5.50
CA TYR A 247 9.42 16.15 -5.63
C TYR A 247 9.25 15.70 -7.09
N THR A 248 10.09 14.76 -7.50
CA THR A 248 10.16 14.22 -8.86
C THR A 248 9.89 12.72 -8.93
N GLY A 249 9.81 12.04 -7.78
CA GLY A 249 9.56 10.59 -7.74
C GLY A 249 10.70 9.74 -8.31
N ASN A 250 11.91 10.28 -8.40
CA ASN A 250 13.09 9.61 -8.94
C ASN A 250 14.35 10.05 -8.19
N ALA A 251 15.36 9.18 -8.10
CA ALA A 251 16.64 9.55 -7.50
C ALA A 251 17.40 10.48 -8.47
N GLY A 252 17.76 11.66 -7.99
CA GLY A 252 18.49 12.68 -8.73
C GLY A 252 19.89 12.92 -8.18
N ILE A 253 20.56 13.92 -8.74
CA ILE A 253 21.84 14.42 -8.24
C ILE A 253 21.56 15.40 -7.12
N CYS A 254 22.17 15.19 -5.95
CA CYS A 254 22.04 16.10 -4.81
C CYS A 254 22.42 17.55 -5.17
N GLN A 255 21.48 18.47 -4.96
CA GLN A 255 21.71 19.91 -5.10
C GLN A 255 22.02 20.54 -3.74
N THR A 256 23.29 20.91 -3.50
CA THR A 256 23.78 21.36 -2.19
C THR A 256 23.55 22.84 -1.88
N ALA A 257 23.42 23.69 -2.90
CA ALA A 257 23.26 25.14 -2.73
C ALA A 257 21.79 25.57 -2.60
N LYS A 258 21.06 24.99 -1.64
CA LYS A 258 19.63 25.28 -1.39
C LYS A 258 19.44 26.08 -0.10
N PRO A 259 18.50 27.04 -0.06
CA PRO A 259 18.22 27.81 1.15
C PRO A 259 17.69 26.89 2.26
N VAL A 260 18.23 27.03 3.47
CA VAL A 260 17.76 26.25 4.62
C VAL A 260 16.44 26.82 5.13
N ALA A 261 15.43 25.95 5.27
CA ALA A 261 14.12 26.29 5.80
C ALA A 261 13.95 25.85 7.26
N VAL A 262 14.40 24.64 7.59
CA VAL A 262 14.30 24.04 8.93
C VAL A 262 15.62 23.40 9.33
N LYS A 263 15.97 23.53 10.62
CA LYS A 263 17.09 22.82 11.24
C LYS A 263 16.55 21.90 12.32
N LEU A 264 17.13 20.71 12.42
CA LEU A 264 16.85 19.78 13.50
C LEU A 264 18.00 19.85 14.50
N SER A 265 17.70 19.84 15.81
CA SER A 265 18.73 19.82 16.84
C SER A 265 19.10 18.39 17.25
N SER A 266 18.10 17.50 17.33
CA SER A 266 18.29 16.09 17.71
C SER A 266 17.10 15.22 17.28
N TYR A 267 17.29 13.91 17.35
CA TYR A 267 16.23 12.91 17.27
C TYR A 267 16.46 11.84 18.34
N LYS A 268 15.40 11.12 18.72
CA LYS A 268 15.47 10.05 19.72
C LYS A 268 14.61 8.86 19.31
N LYS A 269 15.18 7.65 19.40
CA LYS A 269 14.43 6.40 19.25
C LYS A 269 13.55 6.16 20.49
N VAL A 270 12.28 5.83 20.29
CA VAL A 270 11.40 5.37 21.37
C VAL A 270 11.90 4.01 21.83
N SER A 271 12.05 3.86 23.15
CA SER A 271 12.68 2.69 23.77
C SER A 271 11.89 2.29 25.03
N PRO A 272 11.75 0.99 25.31
CA PRO A 272 12.24 -0.14 24.51
C PRO A 272 11.44 -0.34 23.20
N PRO A 273 12.04 -0.94 22.15
CA PRO A 273 11.32 -1.28 20.92
C PRO A 273 10.08 -2.13 21.21
N GLY A 274 8.98 -1.87 20.48
CA GLY A 274 7.72 -2.58 20.66
C GLY A 274 6.91 -2.16 21.91
N ASN A 275 7.28 -1.09 22.60
CA ASN A 275 6.53 -0.56 23.74
C ASN A 275 5.52 0.52 23.31
N GLU A 276 4.25 0.13 23.16
CA GLU A 276 3.18 1.05 22.78
C GLU A 276 2.90 2.15 23.82
N ALA A 277 3.15 1.91 25.11
CA ALA A 277 3.00 2.95 26.13
C ALA A 277 4.05 4.05 25.97
N ALA A 278 5.32 3.67 25.74
CA ALA A 278 6.39 4.62 25.44
C ALA A 278 6.15 5.35 24.10
N LEU A 279 5.56 4.66 23.11
CA LEU A 279 5.14 5.29 21.86
C LEU A 279 4.03 6.31 22.09
N MET A 280 3.02 5.98 22.90
CA MET A 280 1.92 6.87 23.25
C MET A 280 2.43 8.12 24.00
N GLU A 281 3.38 7.96 24.93
CA GLU A 281 4.06 9.08 25.60
C GLU A 281 4.79 10.02 24.62
N ALA A 282 5.43 9.44 23.59
CA ALA A 282 6.09 10.20 22.54
C ALA A 282 5.10 10.94 21.64
N VAL A 283 4.03 10.26 21.20
CA VAL A 283 2.97 10.84 20.36
C VAL A 283 2.23 11.95 21.10
N ALA A 284 2.07 11.84 22.42
CA ALA A 284 1.46 12.91 23.22
C ALA A 284 2.25 14.23 23.19
N GLN A 285 3.53 14.20 22.79
CA GLN A 285 4.39 15.39 22.70
C GLN A 285 4.49 15.93 21.26
N GLN A 286 4.44 15.07 20.25
CA GLN A 286 4.53 15.44 18.83
C GLN A 286 4.28 14.21 17.92
N PRO A 287 4.02 14.39 16.62
CA PRO A 287 4.02 13.28 15.66
C PRO A 287 5.35 12.51 15.63
N VAL A 288 5.26 11.19 15.41
CA VAL A 288 6.37 10.24 15.53
C VAL A 288 6.52 9.46 14.22
N ALA A 289 7.76 9.27 13.76
CA ALA A 289 8.04 8.40 12.62
C ALA A 289 7.97 6.93 13.09
N VAL A 290 7.17 6.11 12.43
CA VAL A 290 7.02 4.68 12.71
C VAL A 290 7.23 3.86 11.45
N SER A 291 7.68 2.63 11.63
CA SER A 291 7.71 1.62 10.58
C SER A 291 6.49 0.71 10.70
N PHE A 292 5.93 0.30 9.56
CA PHE A 292 4.66 -0.41 9.44
C PHE A 292 4.77 -1.52 8.38
N ASP A 293 4.07 -2.63 8.61
CA ASP A 293 3.90 -3.70 7.62
C ASP A 293 2.54 -3.53 6.94
N TYR A 294 2.56 -3.20 5.65
CA TYR A 294 1.35 -3.05 4.86
C TYR A 294 1.12 -4.20 3.86
N SER A 295 1.84 -5.32 4.02
CA SER A 295 1.77 -6.49 3.13
C SER A 295 0.46 -7.26 3.20
N ASP A 296 -0.43 -6.91 4.12
CA ASP A 296 -1.75 -7.52 4.23
C ASP A 296 -2.63 -7.05 3.04
N PRO A 297 -3.23 -7.98 2.25
CA PRO A 297 -4.00 -7.64 1.06
C PRO A 297 -5.19 -6.70 1.31
N CYS A 298 -5.77 -6.71 2.51
CA CYS A 298 -6.84 -5.81 2.87
C CYS A 298 -6.35 -4.34 2.96
N PHE A 299 -5.06 -4.08 3.24
CA PHE A 299 -4.56 -2.72 3.40
C PHE A 299 -4.67 -1.90 2.11
N GLN A 300 -4.46 -2.52 0.95
CA GLN A 300 -4.61 -1.89 -0.37
C GLN A 300 -6.00 -1.25 -0.59
N HIS A 301 -7.02 -1.80 0.08
CA HIS A 301 -8.42 -1.41 -0.07
C HIS A 301 -9.03 -0.80 1.19
N TYR A 302 -8.22 -0.50 2.21
CA TYR A 302 -8.72 0.10 3.45
C TYR A 302 -9.31 1.49 3.21
N ILE A 303 -10.54 1.73 3.68
CA ILE A 303 -11.22 3.03 3.59
C ILE A 303 -11.73 3.58 4.92
N GLY A 304 -11.65 2.80 6.02
CA GLY A 304 -12.03 3.29 7.34
C GLY A 304 -12.21 2.21 8.40
N GLY A 305 -12.27 2.64 9.66
CA GLY A 305 -12.38 1.75 10.82
C GLY A 305 -11.09 1.70 11.65
N VAL A 306 -10.96 0.70 12.52
CA VAL A 306 -9.65 0.41 13.16
C VAL A 306 -9.07 -0.79 12.44
N TYR A 307 -8.00 -0.55 11.70
CA TYR A 307 -7.30 -1.60 10.97
C TYR A 307 -6.56 -2.51 11.95
N ASN A 308 -6.81 -3.82 11.88
CA ASN A 308 -6.18 -4.82 12.74
C ASN A 308 -5.63 -6.02 11.95
N ALA A 309 -5.32 -5.81 10.66
CA ALA A 309 -4.84 -6.82 9.72
C ALA A 309 -5.77 -8.05 9.64
N GLY A 310 -5.19 -9.22 9.34
CA GLY A 310 -5.86 -10.51 9.42
C GLY A 310 -6.58 -10.92 8.14
N CYS A 311 -6.15 -10.44 6.97
CA CYS A 311 -6.78 -10.76 5.70
C CYS A 311 -5.97 -11.80 4.91
N SER A 312 -6.63 -12.83 4.39
CA SER A 312 -6.04 -13.72 3.38
C SER A 312 -6.24 -13.16 1.97
N ARG A 313 -5.49 -13.65 0.98
CA ARG A 313 -5.73 -13.33 -0.44
C ARG A 313 -7.14 -13.70 -0.94
N SER A 314 -7.87 -14.54 -0.20
CA SER A 314 -9.25 -14.91 -0.55
C SER A 314 -10.30 -13.97 0.06
N GLY A 315 -9.90 -12.87 0.71
CA GLY A 315 -10.81 -11.93 1.37
C GLY A 315 -11.42 -12.48 2.67
N VAL A 316 -10.86 -13.57 3.19
CA VAL A 316 -11.34 -14.21 4.42
C VAL A 316 -10.52 -13.69 5.59
N TYR A 317 -11.21 -13.24 6.64
CA TYR A 317 -10.53 -12.86 7.87
C TYR A 317 -9.94 -14.10 8.56
N THR A 318 -8.62 -14.14 8.61
CA THR A 318 -7.78 -15.07 9.35
C THR A 318 -7.10 -14.28 10.47
N LYS A 319 -7.70 -14.25 11.65
CA LYS A 319 -7.15 -13.58 12.85
C LYS A 319 -5.66 -13.93 13.00
N GLY A 320 -4.75 -12.99 12.71
CA GLY A 320 -3.32 -13.29 12.67
C GLY A 320 -2.43 -12.11 12.29
N ALA A 321 -1.62 -11.72 13.28
CA ALA A 321 -0.45 -10.85 13.34
C ALA A 321 -0.01 -10.10 12.07
N CYS A 322 0.10 -8.77 12.18
CA CYS A 322 1.09 -8.00 11.43
C CYS A 322 2.43 -8.74 11.52
N LYS A 323 3.07 -8.99 10.38
CA LYS A 323 4.40 -9.61 10.42
C LYS A 323 5.35 -8.58 11.01
N THR A 324 6.44 -9.04 11.62
CA THR A 324 7.49 -8.15 12.13
C THR A 324 8.36 -7.55 11.02
N ALA A 325 8.17 -7.99 9.77
CA ALA A 325 8.86 -7.47 8.60
C ALA A 325 8.21 -6.16 8.15
N GLN A 326 8.63 -5.05 8.76
CA GLN A 326 8.17 -3.71 8.40
C GLN A 326 8.80 -3.29 7.07
N ASN A 327 7.96 -2.81 6.13
CA ASN A 327 8.36 -2.48 4.76
C ASN A 327 7.87 -1.09 4.30
N HIS A 328 7.33 -0.30 5.23
CA HIS A 328 6.87 1.05 4.96
C HIS A 328 7.06 1.95 6.18
N ALA A 329 7.20 3.24 5.95
CA ALA A 329 7.30 4.24 6.99
C ALA A 329 6.04 5.12 6.99
N MET A 330 5.55 5.46 8.18
CA MET A 330 4.37 6.31 8.37
C MET A 330 4.61 7.34 9.48
N ALA A 331 3.92 8.47 9.39
CA ALA A 331 3.85 9.43 10.49
C ALA A 331 2.65 9.10 11.40
N LEU A 332 2.92 8.74 12.65
CA LEU A 332 1.89 8.58 13.67
C LEU A 332 1.54 9.95 14.25
N VAL A 333 0.34 10.43 13.95
CA VAL A 333 -0.12 11.81 14.25
C VAL A 333 -1.12 11.89 15.41
N GLY A 334 -1.34 10.79 16.11
CA GLY A 334 -2.32 10.73 17.18
C GLY A 334 -2.58 9.32 17.67
N TYR A 335 -3.45 9.22 18.66
CA TYR A 335 -4.00 7.97 19.19
C TYR A 335 -5.37 8.26 19.82
N GLY A 336 -6.19 7.23 20.00
CA GLY A 336 -7.47 7.39 20.66
C GLY A 336 -8.16 6.10 21.04
N THR A 337 -9.41 6.24 21.45
CA THR A 337 -10.28 5.10 21.77
C THR A 337 -11.68 5.40 21.22
N LYS A 338 -12.25 4.45 20.48
CA LYS A 338 -13.61 4.53 19.98
C LYS A 338 -14.63 4.39 21.13
N PRO A 339 -15.89 4.81 20.92
CA PRO A 339 -16.95 4.63 21.93
C PRO A 339 -17.17 3.18 22.37
N ASP A 340 -16.84 2.21 21.52
CA ASP A 340 -16.91 0.77 21.83
C ASP A 340 -15.71 0.23 22.64
N GLY A 341 -14.75 1.10 22.99
CA GLY A 341 -13.54 0.75 23.73
C GLY A 341 -12.36 0.32 22.86
N THR A 342 -12.51 0.27 21.53
CA THR A 342 -11.41 -0.10 20.61
C THR A 342 -10.37 1.01 20.55
N LYS A 343 -9.12 0.70 20.88
CA LYS A 343 -7.97 1.61 20.77
C LYS A 343 -7.46 1.68 19.34
N TYR A 344 -6.93 2.84 18.94
CA TYR A 344 -6.33 3.06 17.61
C TYR A 344 -5.20 4.09 17.64
#